data_AF-A0A1Y4HE94-F1
#
_entry.id   AF-A0A1Y4HE94-F1
#
_cell.length_a   1.000
_cell.length_b   1.000
_cell.length_c   1.000
_cell.angle_alpha   90.00
_cell.angle_beta   90.00
_cell.angle_gamma   90.00
#
_symmetry.space_group_name_H-M   'P 1'
#
loop_
_entity.id
_entity.type
_entity.pdbx_description
1 polymer ?
#
loop_
_entity_poly.entity_id
_entity_poly.type
_entity_poly.pdbx_seq_one_letter_code
_entity_poly.pdbx_strand_id
1 'polypeptide(L)'
;MDKLKELSAFENLVVAHTIQDFYTPNIKAEVILDMLLTPYIPAIIEAATGQKATLITKEMSIGYAKGNEIQEDNNRGKKVDYVVMTKENVLFVELKTTQGSLESAQIETYRKWIDKDNPKKGTDLLHLLCRILKIKYMPEKEHPYTVLKSYLSEKLTKNSIHRKAVCTEVVRDRLVEDTHAYQKKNYIHGTEKYFHTIACILQNTNPEDWEKAIKIIYISPSGANTADIQDITFKWIIQNIDCPVLKDLKESVCYNHILVPLFSQDLQGDTE
;
A
#
# COMPACT_ATOMS: atom_id res chain seq x y z
N MET A 1 16.62 30.27 -7.31
CA MET A 1 15.60 30.40 -8.39
C MET A 1 15.84 29.38 -9.49
N ASP A 2 17.09 29.16 -9.94
CA ASP A 2 17.40 28.19 -11.00
C ASP A 2 17.19 26.72 -10.61
N LYS A 3 17.57 26.30 -9.39
CA LYS A 3 17.30 24.93 -8.91
C LYS A 3 15.83 24.55 -8.90
N LEU A 4 14.93 25.50 -8.61
CA LEU A 4 13.48 25.25 -8.61
C LEU A 4 12.94 25.08 -10.04
N LYS A 5 13.52 25.80 -11.01
CA LYS A 5 13.20 25.62 -12.43
C LYS A 5 13.76 24.31 -12.98
N GLU A 6 14.97 23.93 -12.57
CA GLU A 6 15.60 22.64 -12.92
C GLU A 6 14.81 21.45 -12.35
N LEU A 7 14.36 21.54 -11.09
CA LEU A 7 13.50 20.54 -10.46
C LEU A 7 12.17 20.39 -11.20
N SER A 8 11.50 21.50 -11.51
CA SER A 8 10.26 21.49 -12.28
C SER A 8 10.43 20.91 -13.69
N ALA A 9 11.55 21.24 -14.37
CA ALA A 9 11.86 20.67 -15.68
C ALA A 9 12.13 19.16 -15.62
N PHE A 10 12.81 18.70 -14.57
CA PHE A 10 13.06 17.28 -14.34
C PHE A 10 11.77 16.51 -14.02
N GLU A 11 10.90 17.07 -13.16
CA GLU A 11 9.58 16.52 -12.86
C GLU A 11 8.75 16.36 -14.14
N ASN A 12 8.68 17.40 -14.98
CA ASN A 12 7.97 17.37 -16.25
C ASN A 12 8.52 16.29 -17.21
N LEU A 13 9.85 16.10 -17.24
CA LEU A 13 10.48 15.07 -18.05
C LEU A 13 10.15 13.65 -17.56
N VAL A 14 10.18 13.42 -16.24
CA VAL A 14 9.80 12.14 -15.63
C VAL A 14 8.33 11.84 -15.90
N VAL A 15 7.44 12.83 -15.75
CA VAL A 15 6.00 12.68 -16.05
C VAL A 15 5.78 12.33 -17.52
N ALA A 16 6.42 13.05 -18.45
CA ALA A 16 6.29 12.80 -19.88
C ALA A 16 6.73 11.37 -20.28
N HIS A 17 7.89 10.91 -19.80
CA HIS A 17 8.36 9.55 -20.06
C HIS A 17 7.49 8.49 -19.39
N THR A 18 7.01 8.74 -18.18
CA THR A 18 6.08 7.84 -17.47
C THR A 18 4.77 7.68 -18.24
N ILE A 19 4.25 8.77 -18.81
CA ILE A 19 3.06 8.74 -19.68
C ILE A 19 3.34 7.97 -20.97
N GLN A 20 4.51 8.14 -21.58
CA GLN A 20 4.89 7.40 -22.79
C GLN A 20 4.98 5.88 -22.52
N ASP A 21 5.56 5.51 -21.39
CA ASP A 21 5.69 4.11 -20.96
C ASP A 21 4.31 3.46 -20.72
N PHE A 22 3.31 4.21 -20.31
CA PHE A 22 1.93 3.71 -20.16
C PHE A 22 1.37 3.09 -21.45
N TYR A 23 1.72 3.66 -22.60
CA TYR A 23 1.31 3.18 -23.92
C TYR A 23 2.24 2.15 -24.52
N THR A 24 3.35 1.85 -23.85
CA THR A 24 4.34 0.92 -24.36
C THR A 24 3.88 -0.52 -24.07
N PRO A 25 3.78 -1.38 -25.10
CA PRO A 25 3.43 -2.78 -24.90
C PRO A 25 4.30 -3.44 -23.83
N ASN A 26 3.67 -4.22 -22.94
CA ASN A 26 4.30 -4.93 -21.82
C ASN A 26 4.65 -4.08 -20.59
N ILE A 27 4.39 -2.77 -20.59
CA ILE A 27 4.41 -1.97 -19.37
C ILE A 27 3.02 -2.01 -18.71
N LYS A 28 2.99 -2.26 -17.40
CA LYS A 28 1.76 -2.36 -16.63
C LYS A 28 1.28 -0.97 -16.20
N ALA A 29 0.10 -0.57 -16.69
CA ALA A 29 -0.59 0.66 -16.30
C ALA A 29 -0.69 0.83 -14.78
N GLU A 30 -0.87 -0.28 -14.06
CA GLU A 30 -0.93 -0.38 -12.61
C GLU A 30 0.32 0.18 -11.94
N VAL A 31 1.50 -0.14 -12.46
CA VAL A 31 2.78 0.28 -11.88
C VAL A 31 2.97 1.79 -12.01
N ILE A 32 2.56 2.36 -13.14
CA ILE A 32 2.63 3.79 -13.41
C ILE A 32 1.65 4.54 -12.51
N LEU A 33 0.38 4.12 -12.48
CA LEU A 33 -0.63 4.76 -11.64
C LEU A 33 -0.28 4.64 -10.16
N ASP A 34 0.20 3.48 -9.71
CA ASP A 34 0.68 3.29 -8.35
C ASP A 34 1.80 4.28 -7.99
N MET A 35 2.81 4.42 -8.85
CA MET A 35 3.91 5.35 -8.65
C MET A 35 3.42 6.81 -8.57
N LEU A 36 2.55 7.22 -9.49
CA LEU A 36 2.05 8.59 -9.58
C LEU A 36 1.08 8.96 -8.44
N LEU A 37 0.25 8.01 -7.99
CA LEU A 37 -0.75 8.25 -6.95
C LEU A 37 -0.20 8.11 -5.53
N THR A 38 0.83 7.28 -5.31
CA THR A 38 1.40 7.01 -3.98
C THR A 38 1.60 8.27 -3.12
N PRO A 39 2.21 9.37 -3.63
CA PRO A 39 2.43 10.58 -2.82
C PRO A 39 1.14 11.27 -2.38
N TYR A 40 0.05 11.06 -3.13
CA TYR A 40 -1.26 11.69 -2.91
C TYR A 40 -2.24 10.81 -2.15
N ILE A 41 -1.93 9.53 -1.90
CA ILE A 41 -2.82 8.60 -1.19
C ILE A 41 -3.30 9.18 0.16
N PRO A 42 -2.44 9.72 1.04
CA PRO A 42 -2.93 10.34 2.28
C PRO A 42 -3.95 11.46 2.03
N ALA A 43 -3.68 12.37 1.10
CA ALA A 43 -4.58 13.48 0.77
C ALA A 43 -5.90 13.00 0.17
N ILE A 44 -5.86 11.98 -0.70
CA ILE A 44 -7.05 11.33 -1.27
C ILE A 44 -7.94 10.77 -0.16
N ILE A 45 -7.35 10.00 0.77
CA ILE A 45 -8.08 9.40 1.89
C ILE A 45 -8.62 10.47 2.84
N GLU A 46 -7.83 11.50 3.15
CA GLU A 46 -8.24 12.63 3.99
C GLU A 46 -9.47 13.34 3.44
N ALA A 47 -9.46 13.69 2.15
CA ALA A 47 -10.58 14.35 1.51
C ALA A 47 -11.82 13.44 1.43
N ALA A 48 -11.64 12.12 1.23
CA ALA A 48 -12.75 11.19 1.07
C ALA A 48 -13.40 10.78 2.41
N THR A 49 -12.66 10.84 3.51
CA THR A 49 -13.11 10.36 4.83
C THR A 49 -13.24 11.46 5.88
N GLY A 50 -12.65 12.64 5.64
CA GLY A 50 -12.52 13.72 6.62
C GLY A 50 -11.53 13.40 7.75
N GLN A 51 -10.76 12.32 7.66
CA GLN A 51 -9.83 11.87 8.69
C GLN A 51 -8.39 12.00 8.24
N LYS A 52 -7.54 12.61 9.08
CA LYS A 52 -6.09 12.62 8.88
C LYS A 52 -5.58 11.20 8.59
N ALA A 53 -4.83 11.05 7.51
CA ALA A 53 -4.39 9.76 7.00
C ALA A 53 -2.86 9.69 6.97
N THR A 54 -2.32 8.50 7.17
CA THR A 54 -0.87 8.25 7.05
C THR A 54 -0.65 6.97 6.27
N LEU A 55 0.05 7.05 5.15
CA LEU A 55 0.46 5.87 4.39
C LEU A 55 1.48 5.07 5.21
N ILE A 56 1.13 3.84 5.58
CA ILE A 56 1.98 2.99 6.43
C ILE A 56 2.89 2.12 5.59
N THR A 57 2.36 1.44 4.58
CA THR A 57 3.15 0.59 3.68
C THR A 57 2.38 0.33 2.40
N LYS A 58 3.11 -0.13 1.38
CA LYS A 58 2.57 -0.62 0.11
C LYS A 58 2.64 -2.15 0.03
N GLU A 59 1.89 -2.73 -0.90
CA GLU A 59 2.05 -4.13 -1.35
C GLU A 59 1.98 -5.15 -0.20
N MET A 60 1.03 -4.95 0.71
CA MET A 60 0.93 -5.72 1.95
C MET A 60 0.16 -7.01 1.74
N SER A 61 0.71 -8.15 2.16
CA SER A 61 -0.01 -9.42 2.11
C SER A 61 -1.21 -9.45 3.05
N ILE A 62 -2.32 -9.99 2.56
CA ILE A 62 -3.59 -10.13 3.29
C ILE A 62 -4.14 -11.57 3.25
N GLY A 63 -3.36 -12.52 2.70
CA GLY A 63 -3.75 -13.93 2.59
C GLY A 63 -3.85 -14.62 3.94
N TYR A 64 -4.87 -15.47 4.11
CA TYR A 64 -5.07 -16.27 5.31
C TYR A 64 -4.17 -17.51 5.29
N ALA A 65 -3.55 -17.82 6.44
CA ALA A 65 -3.12 -19.18 6.75
C ALA A 65 -4.28 -19.90 7.47
N LYS A 66 -4.77 -21.00 6.91
CA LYS A 66 -5.81 -21.83 7.54
C LYS A 66 -5.12 -22.74 8.58
N GLY A 67 -5.34 -22.49 9.88
CA GLY A 67 -4.78 -23.31 10.97
C GLY A 67 -3.29 -23.09 11.26
N ASN A 68 -2.70 -23.98 12.07
CA ASN A 68 -1.25 -24.07 12.33
C ASN A 68 -0.46 -24.65 11.15
N GLU A 69 -1.15 -25.06 10.09
CA GLU A 69 -0.53 -25.51 8.85
C GLU A 69 -0.38 -24.34 7.90
N ILE A 70 0.86 -24.03 7.57
CA ILE A 70 1.18 -23.24 6.39
C ILE A 70 0.68 -24.08 5.21
N GLN A 71 -0.51 -23.80 4.67
CA GLN A 71 -0.79 -24.26 3.32
C GLN A 71 0.28 -23.61 2.44
N GLU A 72 1.24 -24.44 2.01
CA GLU A 72 2.32 -24.08 1.08
C GLU A 72 1.77 -23.65 -0.29
N ASP A 73 0.47 -23.77 -0.52
CA ASP A 73 -0.23 -23.16 -1.63
C ASP A 73 -0.27 -21.63 -1.49
N ASN A 74 0.78 -20.98 -2.01
CA ASN A 74 0.74 -19.69 -2.70
C ASN A 74 -0.03 -18.52 -2.04
N ASN A 75 -0.26 -18.54 -0.72
CA ASN A 75 -0.93 -17.47 0.03
C ASN A 75 -0.15 -16.14 0.07
N ARG A 76 1.05 -16.11 -0.53
CA ARG A 76 1.79 -14.89 -0.89
C ARG A 76 1.12 -14.07 -2.02
N GLY A 77 0.15 -14.65 -2.72
CA GLY A 77 -0.46 -14.06 -3.91
C GLY A 77 -1.39 -12.89 -3.62
N LYS A 78 -2.16 -12.92 -2.52
CA LYS A 78 -3.14 -11.86 -2.23
C LYS A 78 -2.52 -10.73 -1.42
N LYS A 79 -2.57 -9.54 -1.99
CA LYS A 79 -2.07 -8.31 -1.40
C LYS A 79 -3.08 -7.19 -1.54
N VAL A 80 -2.89 -6.17 -0.72
CA VAL A 80 -3.49 -4.85 -0.90
C VAL A 80 -2.40 -3.87 -1.33
N ASP A 81 -2.74 -2.95 -2.22
CA ASP A 81 -1.80 -1.98 -2.77
C ASP A 81 -1.27 -1.01 -1.70
N TYR A 82 -2.16 -0.51 -0.83
CA TYR A 82 -1.77 0.36 0.29
C TYR A 82 -2.42 -0.03 1.61
N VAL A 83 -1.67 0.16 2.70
CA VAL A 83 -2.18 0.19 4.05
C VAL A 83 -2.05 1.61 4.57
N VAL A 84 -3.18 2.21 4.93
CA VAL A 84 -3.27 3.59 5.41
C VAL A 84 -3.85 3.58 6.83
N MET A 85 -3.29 4.37 7.71
CA MET A 85 -3.78 4.54 9.08
C MET A 85 -4.57 5.83 9.21
N THR A 86 -5.75 5.78 9.82
CA THR A 86 -6.44 6.97 10.31
C THR A 86 -6.53 6.94 11.83
N LYS A 87 -7.17 7.96 12.42
CA LYS A 87 -7.48 7.96 13.85
C LYS A 87 -8.33 6.76 14.26
N GLU A 88 -9.27 6.36 13.41
CA GLU A 88 -10.30 5.38 13.76
C GLU A 88 -10.07 3.98 13.18
N ASN A 89 -9.41 3.88 12.02
CA ASN A 89 -9.37 2.64 11.25
C ASN A 89 -7.97 2.33 10.68
N VAL A 90 -7.74 1.06 10.42
CA VAL A 90 -6.73 0.62 9.43
C VAL A 90 -7.45 0.49 8.09
N LEU A 91 -7.01 1.22 7.08
CA LEU A 91 -7.61 1.22 5.75
C LEU A 91 -6.75 0.39 4.80
N PHE A 92 -7.38 -0.60 4.19
CA PHE A 92 -6.87 -1.29 3.01
C PHE A 92 -7.33 -0.51 1.79
N VAL A 93 -6.39 0.02 1.03
CA VAL A 93 -6.70 0.79 -0.20
C VAL A 93 -6.25 -0.03 -1.40
N GLU A 94 -7.21 -0.46 -2.22
CA GLU A 94 -6.97 -1.19 -3.46
C GLU A 94 -7.08 -0.23 -4.65
N LEU A 95 -6.07 -0.25 -5.52
CA LEU A 95 -6.03 0.51 -6.77
C LEU A 95 -6.42 -0.39 -7.93
N LYS A 96 -7.48 -0.02 -8.65
CA LYS A 96 -7.88 -0.65 -9.90
C LYS A 96 -7.61 0.29 -11.07
N THR A 97 -7.05 -0.29 -12.12
CA THR A 97 -6.68 0.41 -13.36
C THR A 97 -7.66 0.18 -14.48
N THR A 98 -8.51 -0.83 -14.39
CA THR A 98 -9.54 -1.13 -15.39
C THR A 98 -10.86 -1.42 -14.68
N GLN A 99 -11.96 -1.41 -15.44
CA GLN A 99 -13.26 -1.89 -14.96
C GLN A 99 -13.30 -3.42 -14.80
N GLY A 100 -12.21 -4.12 -15.17
CA GLY A 100 -12.09 -5.57 -15.07
C GLY A 100 -12.54 -6.02 -13.69
N SER A 101 -13.51 -6.94 -13.69
CA SER A 101 -14.31 -7.27 -12.52
C SER A 101 -13.42 -7.50 -11.30
N LEU A 102 -13.84 -6.94 -10.18
CA LEU A 102 -13.36 -7.35 -8.87
C LEU A 102 -13.38 -8.88 -8.84
N GLU A 103 -12.21 -9.53 -8.85
CA GLU A 103 -12.16 -10.98 -8.80
C GLU A 103 -12.94 -11.42 -7.55
N SER A 104 -13.97 -12.25 -7.75
CA SER A 104 -14.87 -12.68 -6.67
C SER A 104 -14.09 -13.25 -5.47
N ALA A 105 -12.97 -13.93 -5.75
CA ALA A 105 -12.05 -14.46 -4.75
C ALA A 105 -11.29 -13.37 -3.95
N GLN A 106 -11.01 -12.21 -4.55
CA GLN A 106 -10.38 -11.07 -3.86
C GLN A 106 -11.42 -10.37 -2.98
N ILE A 107 -12.63 -10.12 -3.48
CA ILE A 107 -13.74 -9.58 -2.67
C ILE A 107 -14.03 -10.48 -1.47
N GLU A 108 -14.09 -11.79 -1.66
CA GLU A 108 -14.37 -12.72 -0.57
C GLU A 108 -13.27 -12.67 0.51
N THR A 109 -12.02 -12.47 0.10
CA THR A 109 -10.90 -12.29 1.05
C THR A 109 -11.12 -11.02 1.85
N TYR A 110 -11.43 -9.93 1.16
CA TYR A 110 -11.72 -8.64 1.76
C TYR A 110 -12.89 -8.69 2.74
N ARG A 111 -14.00 -9.34 2.38
CA ARG A 111 -15.16 -9.54 3.25
C ARG A 111 -14.82 -10.28 4.54
N LYS A 112 -13.87 -11.22 4.53
CA LYS A 112 -13.37 -11.90 5.74
C LYS A 112 -12.57 -10.99 6.67
N TRP A 113 -12.05 -9.87 6.17
CA TRP A 113 -11.35 -8.88 6.97
C TRP A 113 -12.32 -7.84 7.56
N ILE A 114 -13.36 -7.47 6.83
CA ILE A 114 -14.34 -6.45 7.24
C ILE A 114 -15.66 -7.03 7.74
N ASP A 115 -15.68 -8.32 8.09
CA ASP A 115 -16.88 -9.02 8.58
C ASP A 115 -17.49 -8.27 9.78
N LYS A 116 -18.77 -7.92 9.70
CA LYS A 116 -19.47 -7.17 10.75
C LYS A 116 -19.64 -8.00 12.03
N ASP A 117 -19.74 -9.32 11.91
CA ASP A 117 -19.96 -10.22 13.03
C ASP A 117 -18.65 -10.58 13.75
N ASN A 118 -17.52 -10.51 13.03
CA ASN A 118 -16.19 -10.79 13.55
C ASN A 118 -15.11 -9.92 12.89
N PRO A 119 -15.11 -8.60 13.16
CA PRO A 119 -14.23 -7.67 12.46
C PRO A 119 -12.78 -7.93 12.82
N LYS A 120 -11.95 -8.07 11.79
CA LYS A 120 -10.51 -8.20 11.97
C LYS A 120 -9.90 -6.86 12.35
N LYS A 121 -8.83 -6.94 13.12
CA LYS A 121 -8.06 -5.79 13.56
C LYS A 121 -6.73 -5.72 12.82
N GLY A 122 -6.10 -4.56 12.88
CA GLY A 122 -4.71 -4.42 12.44
C GLY A 122 -3.75 -5.46 13.07
N THR A 123 -4.00 -5.91 14.29
CA THR A 123 -3.17 -6.92 14.96
C THR A 123 -3.18 -8.28 14.25
N ASP A 124 -4.30 -8.69 13.64
CA ASP A 124 -4.35 -9.89 12.79
C ASP A 124 -3.37 -9.78 11.60
N LEU A 125 -3.22 -8.58 11.05
CA LEU A 125 -2.28 -8.30 9.95
C LEU A 125 -0.82 -8.38 10.43
N LEU A 126 -0.52 -7.92 11.64
CA LEU A 126 0.81 -8.08 12.24
C LEU A 126 1.15 -9.54 12.52
N HIS A 127 0.18 -10.34 12.98
CA HIS A 127 0.36 -11.79 13.13
C HIS A 127 0.68 -12.47 11.80
N LEU A 128 0.03 -12.04 10.71
CA LEU A 128 0.33 -12.55 9.37
C LEU A 128 1.79 -12.27 8.97
N LEU A 129 2.31 -11.06 9.22
CA LEU A 129 3.72 -10.76 8.96
C LEU A 129 4.67 -11.66 9.74
N CYS A 130 4.41 -11.87 11.03
CA CYS A 130 5.22 -12.75 11.86
C CYS A 130 5.27 -14.18 11.29
N ARG A 131 4.14 -14.69 10.79
CA ARG A 131 4.06 -15.99 10.12
C ARG A 131 4.82 -16.01 8.78
N ILE A 132 4.65 -14.99 7.94
CA ILE A 132 5.37 -14.86 6.65
C ILE A 132 6.88 -14.89 6.86
N LEU A 133 7.36 -14.21 7.91
CA LEU A 133 8.76 -14.20 8.32
C LEU A 133 9.22 -15.45 9.05
N LYS A 134 8.32 -16.42 9.30
CA LYS A 134 8.60 -17.65 10.04
C LYS A 134 9.25 -17.37 11.41
N ILE A 135 8.75 -16.35 12.12
CA ILE A 135 9.23 -16.04 13.48
C ILE A 135 8.79 -17.17 14.41
N LYS A 136 9.75 -18.03 14.78
CA LYS A 136 9.50 -19.30 15.49
C LYS A 136 8.97 -19.13 16.91
N TYR A 137 9.18 -17.97 17.51
CA TYR A 137 8.81 -17.69 18.89
C TYR A 137 7.96 -16.43 18.94
N MET A 138 6.66 -16.60 19.19
CA MET A 138 5.76 -15.53 19.60
C MET A 138 5.28 -15.90 20.99
N PRO A 139 5.74 -15.24 22.06
CA PRO A 139 5.16 -15.46 23.38
C PRO A 139 3.66 -15.20 23.32
N GLU A 140 2.84 -16.09 23.88
CA GLU A 140 1.37 -15.97 23.83
C GLU A 140 0.83 -14.64 24.38
N LYS A 141 1.62 -13.96 25.22
CA LYS A 141 1.26 -12.69 25.86
C LYS A 141 1.90 -11.46 25.21
N GLU A 142 2.77 -11.63 24.22
CA GLU A 142 3.48 -10.50 23.63
C GLU A 142 2.74 -9.99 22.39
N HIS A 143 2.54 -8.67 22.33
CA HIS A 143 1.90 -8.04 21.20
C HIS A 143 2.75 -8.22 19.93
N PRO A 144 2.17 -8.59 18.77
CA PRO A 144 2.94 -8.91 17.55
C PRO A 144 3.79 -7.74 17.05
N TYR A 145 3.39 -6.49 17.31
CA TYR A 145 4.22 -5.30 17.05
C TYR A 145 5.57 -5.36 17.76
N THR A 146 5.57 -5.73 19.05
CA THR A 146 6.80 -5.80 19.87
C THR A 146 7.70 -6.92 19.37
N VAL A 147 7.11 -8.06 19.00
CA VAL A 147 7.82 -9.18 18.38
C VAL A 147 8.52 -8.74 17.08
N LEU A 148 7.80 -8.05 16.19
CA LEU A 148 8.36 -7.52 14.94
C LEU A 148 9.48 -6.51 15.17
N LYS A 149 9.30 -5.62 16.17
CA LYS A 149 10.32 -4.64 16.57
C LYS A 149 11.60 -5.32 17.04
N SER A 150 11.49 -6.28 17.94
CA SER A 150 12.63 -7.05 18.45
C SER A 150 13.31 -7.83 17.34
N TYR A 151 12.54 -8.48 16.47
CA TYR A 151 13.05 -9.24 15.33
C TYR A 151 13.83 -8.37 14.34
N LEU A 152 13.29 -7.21 13.93
CA LEU A 152 13.99 -6.30 13.02
C LEU A 152 15.25 -5.74 13.68
N SER A 153 15.16 -5.33 14.95
CA SER A 153 16.32 -4.82 15.72
C SER A 153 17.44 -5.85 15.79
N GLU A 154 17.12 -7.13 16.05
CA GLU A 154 18.10 -8.22 16.06
C GLU A 154 18.79 -8.36 14.70
N LYS A 155 18.04 -8.29 13.60
CA LYS A 155 18.59 -8.43 12.23
C LYS A 155 19.52 -7.27 11.85
N LEU A 156 19.14 -6.05 12.20
CA LEU A 156 19.95 -4.85 11.93
C LEU A 156 21.22 -4.82 12.79
N THR A 157 21.11 -5.15 14.09
CA THR A 157 22.25 -5.13 15.02
C THR A 157 23.29 -6.21 14.71
N LYS A 158 22.86 -7.45 14.44
CA LYS A 158 23.77 -8.58 14.14
C LYS A 158 24.65 -8.37 12.90
N ASN A 159 24.24 -7.48 11.98
CA ASN A 159 24.89 -7.28 10.69
C ASN A 159 25.49 -5.87 10.49
N SER A 160 25.35 -5.01 11.51
CA SER A 160 25.99 -3.70 11.53
C SER A 160 27.52 -3.84 11.66
N ILE A 161 28.26 -3.00 10.93
CA ILE A 161 29.73 -2.91 10.99
C ILE A 161 30.18 -2.32 12.35
N HIS A 162 29.24 -1.81 13.15
CA HIS A 162 29.50 -1.16 14.44
C HIS A 162 29.17 -2.12 15.58
N ARG A 163 30.06 -3.10 15.80
CA ARG A 163 30.05 -4.00 16.98
C ARG A 163 30.23 -3.30 18.33
N LYS A 164 30.26 -1.97 18.39
CA LYS A 164 30.36 -1.20 19.63
C LYS A 164 29.48 0.04 19.51
N ALA A 165 28.47 0.11 20.38
CA ALA A 165 27.56 1.23 20.61
C ALA A 165 26.50 1.48 19.51
N VAL A 166 25.50 0.61 19.41
CA VAL A 166 24.12 1.07 19.18
C VAL A 166 23.25 0.35 20.21
N CYS A 167 23.06 1.06 21.32
CA CYS A 167 22.14 0.72 22.39
C CYS A 167 20.75 0.53 21.77
N THR A 168 20.08 -0.57 22.14
CA THR A 168 18.64 -0.94 22.20
C THR A 168 17.50 -0.09 21.59
N GLU A 169 17.76 1.09 21.06
CA GLU A 169 16.82 1.92 20.32
C GLU A 169 17.34 2.06 18.90
N VAL A 170 16.79 1.27 17.97
CA VAL A 170 16.79 1.74 16.59
C VAL A 170 16.04 3.07 16.59
N VAL A 171 16.73 4.16 16.27
CA VAL A 171 16.13 5.49 16.21
C VAL A 171 15.02 5.40 15.17
N ARG A 172 13.77 5.52 15.65
CA ARG A 172 12.54 5.32 14.86
C ARG A 172 12.58 6.06 13.53
N ASP A 173 13.24 7.23 13.52
CA ASP A 173 13.32 8.15 12.38
C ASP A 173 14.17 7.64 11.20
N ARG A 174 15.06 6.65 11.42
CA ARG A 174 15.95 6.10 10.39
C ARG A 174 15.73 4.63 10.08
N LEU A 175 14.70 4.03 10.64
CA LEU A 175 14.49 2.58 10.56
C LEU A 175 14.35 2.09 9.11
N VAL A 176 13.67 2.84 8.24
CA VAL A 176 13.54 2.52 6.81
C VAL A 176 14.89 2.64 6.08
N GLU A 177 15.66 3.70 6.35
CA GLU A 177 16.98 3.93 5.75
C GLU A 177 17.97 2.82 6.13
N ASP A 178 18.03 2.50 7.43
CA ASP A 178 18.90 1.45 7.98
C ASP A 178 18.54 0.08 7.39
N THR A 179 17.24 -0.19 7.23
CA THR A 179 16.75 -1.43 6.61
C THR A 179 17.15 -1.52 5.13
N HIS A 180 17.04 -0.43 4.37
CA HIS A 180 17.51 -0.39 2.99
C HIS A 180 19.02 -0.64 2.87
N ALA A 181 19.82 0.02 3.72
CA ALA A 181 21.26 -0.18 3.75
C ALA A 181 21.62 -1.64 4.06
N TYR A 182 20.92 -2.24 5.02
CA TYR A 182 21.07 -3.65 5.36
C TYR A 182 20.71 -4.58 4.20
N GLN A 183 19.57 -4.38 3.55
CA GLN A 183 19.13 -5.20 2.41
C GLN A 183 20.09 -5.13 1.23
N LYS A 184 20.59 -3.92 0.90
CA LYS A 184 21.56 -3.70 -0.16
C LYS A 184 22.88 -4.42 0.11
N LYS A 185 23.38 -4.37 1.35
CA LYS A 185 24.64 -4.99 1.75
C LYS A 185 24.59 -6.52 1.69
N ASN A 186 23.45 -7.12 2.04
CA ASN A 186 23.32 -8.56 2.20
C ASN A 186 22.69 -9.26 0.98
N TYR A 187 22.53 -8.56 -0.15
CA TYR A 187 21.91 -9.08 -1.40
C TYR A 187 20.61 -9.83 -1.14
N ILE A 188 19.78 -9.21 -0.31
CA ILE A 188 18.60 -9.85 0.25
C ILE A 188 17.56 -10.10 -0.85
N HIS A 189 17.09 -11.35 -0.94
CA HIS A 189 16.06 -11.80 -1.90
C HIS A 189 14.92 -12.54 -1.17
N GLY A 190 13.71 -12.52 -1.74
CA GLY A 190 12.57 -13.27 -1.21
C GLY A 190 11.84 -12.60 -0.03
N THR A 191 11.61 -13.35 1.06
CA THR A 191 10.76 -12.94 2.21
C THR A 191 11.30 -11.78 3.02
N GLU A 192 12.59 -11.49 2.91
CA GLU A 192 13.21 -10.38 3.62
C GLU A 192 12.86 -9.01 2.97
N LYS A 193 12.13 -8.98 1.85
CA LYS A 193 11.44 -7.77 1.35
C LYS A 193 10.47 -7.20 2.38
N TYR A 194 9.88 -8.04 3.24
CA TYR A 194 9.00 -7.59 4.32
C TYR A 194 9.74 -6.84 5.43
N PHE A 195 11.08 -6.81 5.47
CA PHE A 195 11.79 -5.95 6.42
C PHE A 195 11.50 -4.48 6.18
N HIS A 196 11.40 -4.08 4.91
CA HIS A 196 10.99 -2.72 4.56
C HIS A 196 9.57 -2.42 5.07
N THR A 197 8.63 -3.32 4.81
CA THR A 197 7.24 -3.23 5.33
C THR A 197 7.22 -3.04 6.85
N ILE A 198 8.00 -3.83 7.59
CA ILE A 198 8.07 -3.75 9.06
C ILE A 198 8.71 -2.44 9.49
N ALA A 199 9.77 -2.01 8.82
CA ALA A 199 10.40 -0.73 9.09
C ALA A 199 9.40 0.42 8.94
N CYS A 200 8.62 0.44 7.86
CA CYS A 200 7.58 1.46 7.64
C CYS A 200 6.48 1.41 8.69
N ILE A 201 6.02 0.20 9.09
CA ILE A 201 5.05 0.02 10.19
C ILE A 201 5.58 0.62 11.48
N LEU A 202 6.76 0.19 11.93
CA LEU A 202 7.34 0.58 13.21
C LEU A 202 7.71 2.07 13.25
N GLN A 203 8.11 2.64 12.12
CA GLN A 203 8.40 4.06 11.99
C GLN A 203 7.14 4.93 12.12
N ASN A 204 6.03 4.50 11.53
CA ASN A 204 4.84 5.36 11.39
C ASN A 204 3.69 5.06 12.38
N THR A 205 3.79 4.00 13.19
CA THR A 205 2.68 3.58 14.08
C THR A 205 3.16 3.14 15.45
N ASN A 206 2.25 3.07 16.42
CA ASN A 206 2.46 2.46 17.73
C ASN A 206 1.64 1.16 17.86
N PRO A 207 1.90 0.31 18.88
CA PRO A 207 1.14 -0.93 19.08
C PRO A 207 -0.39 -0.72 19.09
N GLU A 208 -0.87 0.29 19.81
CA GLU A 208 -2.30 0.59 19.98
C GLU A 208 -3.00 0.97 18.67
N ASP A 209 -2.26 1.46 17.67
CA ASP A 209 -2.84 1.78 16.36
C ASP A 209 -3.38 0.54 15.64
N TRP A 210 -2.82 -0.63 15.95
CA TRP A 210 -3.19 -1.89 15.29
C TRP A 210 -4.40 -2.57 15.96
N GLU A 211 -4.93 -2.02 17.06
CA GLU A 211 -6.17 -2.51 17.66
C GLU A 211 -7.43 -2.02 16.93
N LYS A 212 -7.25 -1.10 15.97
CA LYS A 212 -8.33 -0.52 15.17
C LYS A 212 -8.91 -1.55 14.19
N ALA A 213 -10.20 -1.39 13.90
CA ALA A 213 -10.90 -2.18 12.90
C ALA A 213 -10.35 -1.90 11.50
N ILE A 214 -10.37 -2.93 10.66
CA ILE A 214 -10.00 -2.80 9.25
C ILE A 214 -11.22 -2.36 8.44
N LYS A 215 -11.01 -1.43 7.50
CA LYS A 215 -11.96 -1.07 6.44
C LYS A 215 -11.26 -1.10 5.09
N ILE A 216 -12.05 -1.14 4.02
CA ILE A 216 -11.52 -1.22 2.66
C ILE A 216 -12.06 -0.07 1.83
N ILE A 217 -11.15 0.54 1.07
CA ILE A 217 -11.41 1.60 0.11
C ILE A 217 -10.90 1.14 -1.25
N TYR A 218 -11.69 1.35 -2.28
CA TYR A 218 -11.27 1.17 -3.65
C TYR A 218 -10.99 2.52 -4.29
N ILE A 219 -9.90 2.58 -5.04
CA ILE A 219 -9.64 3.66 -5.97
C ILE A 219 -9.76 3.04 -7.35
N SER A 220 -10.73 3.50 -8.14
CA SER A 220 -11.02 2.88 -9.44
C SER A 220 -11.47 3.93 -10.48
N PRO A 221 -11.56 3.58 -11.77
CA PRO A 221 -11.97 4.54 -12.78
C PRO A 221 -13.46 4.95 -12.66
N SER A 222 -14.36 3.99 -12.59
CA SER A 222 -15.82 4.18 -12.63
C SER A 222 -16.54 3.74 -11.36
N GLY A 223 -15.84 3.01 -10.51
CA GLY A 223 -16.31 2.67 -9.19
C GLY A 223 -16.38 1.16 -8.90
N ALA A 224 -16.48 0.81 -7.63
CA ALA A 224 -16.72 -0.55 -7.15
C ALA A 224 -18.23 -0.76 -6.99
N ASN A 225 -18.81 -1.70 -7.75
CA ASN A 225 -20.24 -2.03 -7.70
C ASN A 225 -20.60 -2.89 -6.46
N THR A 226 -20.14 -2.51 -5.27
CA THR A 226 -20.31 -3.29 -4.03
C THR A 226 -20.69 -2.41 -2.85
N ALA A 227 -21.86 -2.64 -2.26
CA ALA A 227 -22.44 -1.80 -1.21
C ALA A 227 -21.62 -1.73 0.10
N ASP A 228 -20.77 -2.71 0.37
CA ASP A 228 -20.00 -2.81 1.62
C ASP A 228 -18.60 -2.18 1.54
N ILE A 229 -18.24 -1.59 0.39
CA ILE A 229 -16.90 -1.09 0.12
C ILE A 229 -17.02 0.37 -0.30
N GLN A 230 -16.29 1.24 0.40
CA GLN A 230 -16.20 2.65 -0.01
C GLN A 230 -15.33 2.74 -1.26
N ASP A 231 -15.75 3.59 -2.18
CA ASP A 231 -15.11 3.70 -3.47
C ASP A 231 -14.90 5.16 -3.86
N ILE A 232 -13.73 5.40 -4.44
CA ILE A 232 -13.19 6.71 -4.80
C ILE A 232 -12.84 6.64 -6.28
N THR A 233 -13.61 7.33 -7.10
CA THR A 233 -13.35 7.34 -8.54
C THR A 233 -12.19 8.27 -8.88
N PHE A 234 -11.44 7.97 -9.94
CA PHE A 234 -10.42 8.90 -10.45
C PHE A 234 -11.04 10.26 -10.84
N LYS A 235 -12.29 10.27 -11.34
CA LYS A 235 -13.03 11.51 -11.63
C LYS A 235 -13.20 12.35 -10.36
N TRP A 236 -13.55 11.71 -9.25
CA TRP A 236 -13.65 12.37 -7.95
C TRP A 236 -12.30 12.90 -7.49
N ILE A 237 -11.21 12.13 -7.63
CA ILE A 237 -9.86 12.56 -7.24
C ILE A 237 -9.45 13.83 -8.00
N ILE A 238 -9.64 13.83 -9.32
CA ILE A 238 -9.34 14.98 -10.19
C ILE A 238 -10.11 16.25 -9.76
N GLN A 239 -11.32 16.09 -9.24
CA GLN A 239 -12.18 17.22 -8.83
C GLN A 239 -11.86 17.75 -7.43
N ASN A 240 -11.34 16.89 -6.54
CA ASN A 240 -11.24 17.20 -5.11
C ASN A 240 -9.81 17.27 -4.59
N ILE A 241 -8.83 16.73 -5.32
CA ILE A 241 -7.42 16.70 -4.93
C ILE A 241 -6.62 17.58 -5.87
N ASP A 242 -5.81 18.47 -5.29
CA ASP A 242 -4.78 19.18 -6.04
C ASP A 242 -3.61 18.23 -6.33
N CYS A 243 -3.79 17.39 -7.35
CA CYS A 243 -2.77 16.50 -7.87
C CYS A 243 -2.34 17.03 -9.25
N PRO A 244 -1.24 17.80 -9.33
CA PRO A 244 -0.73 18.35 -10.60
C PRO A 244 -0.59 17.27 -11.67
N VAL A 245 -0.10 16.09 -11.30
CA VAL A 245 0.05 14.94 -12.20
C VAL A 245 -1.28 14.51 -12.83
N LEU A 246 -2.36 14.43 -12.05
CA LEU A 246 -3.68 14.07 -12.58
C LEU A 246 -4.34 15.22 -13.36
N LYS A 247 -4.04 16.47 -13.00
CA LYS A 247 -4.48 17.66 -13.76
C LYS A 247 -3.77 17.75 -15.12
N ASP A 248 -2.47 17.51 -15.16
CA ASP A 248 -1.69 17.45 -16.40
C ASP A 248 -2.14 16.27 -17.27
N LEU A 249 -2.42 15.11 -16.65
CA LEU A 249 -3.05 13.99 -17.35
C LEU A 249 -4.41 14.38 -17.94
N LYS A 250 -5.21 15.20 -17.24
CA LYS A 250 -6.52 15.73 -17.70
C LYS A 250 -6.42 16.73 -18.84
N GLU A 251 -5.42 17.59 -18.82
CA GLU A 251 -5.25 18.65 -19.82
C GLU A 251 -4.44 18.17 -21.04
N SER A 252 -3.72 17.06 -20.91
CA SER A 252 -3.01 16.43 -22.02
C SER A 252 -3.97 15.73 -23.00
N VAL A 253 -3.52 15.58 -24.25
CA VAL A 253 -4.15 14.70 -25.26
C VAL A 253 -4.34 13.26 -24.74
N CYS A 254 -3.58 12.90 -23.70
CA CYS A 254 -3.65 11.62 -23.01
C CYS A 254 -4.91 11.48 -22.13
N TYR A 255 -5.61 12.54 -21.71
CA TYR A 255 -6.91 12.38 -21.03
C TYR A 255 -7.89 11.62 -21.90
N ASN A 256 -7.95 11.95 -23.19
CA ASN A 256 -8.85 11.32 -24.16
C ASN A 256 -8.45 9.89 -24.57
N HIS A 257 -7.25 9.43 -24.19
CA HIS A 257 -6.70 8.13 -24.59
C HIS A 257 -6.32 7.21 -23.41
N ILE A 258 -5.98 7.76 -22.24
CA ILE A 258 -5.73 7.05 -20.95
C ILE A 258 -7.03 6.95 -20.19
N LEU A 259 -7.65 8.11 -19.95
CA LEU A 259 -8.69 8.25 -18.95
C LEU A 259 -10.07 8.15 -19.58
N VAL A 260 -10.30 8.63 -20.80
CA VAL A 260 -11.57 8.43 -21.51
C VAL A 260 -11.85 6.95 -21.71
N PRO A 261 -10.99 6.06 -22.24
CA PRO A 261 -11.32 4.62 -22.28
C PRO A 261 -11.57 4.00 -20.88
N LEU A 262 -10.98 4.55 -19.82
CA LEU A 262 -11.22 4.16 -18.43
C LEU A 262 -12.50 4.78 -17.80
N PHE A 263 -12.99 5.90 -18.32
CA PHE A 263 -14.14 6.69 -17.85
C PHE A 263 -15.34 6.71 -18.81
N SER A 264 -15.21 6.19 -20.03
CA SER A 264 -16.21 6.22 -21.11
C SER A 264 -16.86 4.87 -21.39
N GLN A 265 -16.44 3.81 -20.68
CA GLN A 265 -17.20 2.55 -20.68
C GLN A 265 -18.56 2.67 -19.97
N ASP A 266 -18.87 3.81 -19.35
CA ASP A 266 -20.21 4.14 -18.82
C ASP A 266 -21.25 4.47 -19.92
N LEU A 267 -20.95 4.27 -21.22
CA LEU A 267 -21.85 4.61 -22.33
C LEU A 267 -22.18 3.45 -23.30
N GLN A 268 -21.86 2.19 -22.97
CA GLN A 268 -22.25 1.04 -23.80
C GLN A 268 -22.94 -0.07 -23.00
N GLY A 269 -23.93 0.30 -22.18
CA GLY A 269 -24.93 -0.61 -21.64
C GLY A 269 -26.32 -0.03 -21.89
N ASP A 270 -27.12 -0.78 -22.65
CA ASP A 270 -28.55 -0.57 -22.95
C ASP A 270 -28.90 0.38 -24.12
N THR A 271 -28.46 0.00 -25.32
CA THR A 271 -29.35 0.05 -26.50
C THR A 271 -29.08 -1.16 -27.39
N GLU A 272 -29.82 -2.24 -27.14
CA GLU A 272 -30.66 -2.95 -28.14
C GLU A 272 -31.62 -3.90 -27.43
#